data_AF-A0A074JF82-F1
#
_entry.id   AF-A0A074JF82-F1
#
_cell.length_a   1.000
_cell.length_b   1.000
_cell.length_c   1.000
_cell.angle_alpha   90.00
_cell.angle_beta   90.00
_cell.angle_gamma   90.00
#
_symmetry.space_group_name_H-M   'P 1'
#
loop_
_entity.id
_entity.type
_entity.pdbx_description
1 polymer ?
#
loop_
_entity_poly.entity_id
_entity_poly.type
_entity_poly.pdbx_seq_one_letter_code
_entity_poly.pdbx_strand_id
1 'polypeptide(L)'
;MEALVEALMQWIGDHSDLKVANLTPPEIVMMSPEELTREFYSDAPDLLPEDGVDDRVNALYAASDGQVGTIYLLAPEAVPDAKYYDDPMENPFFREVLLHELVHHVQWQTKLNESWACPREGEKQAYILGGRYLHAVGATDPLPNRMFWAHMYSLC
;
A
#
# COMPACT_ATOMS: atom_id res chain seq x y z
N MET A 1 10.28 -11.14 -3.82
CA MET A 1 9.50 -10.40 -2.82
C MET A 1 10.39 -9.83 -1.71
N GLU A 2 11.13 -10.64 -0.93
CA GLU A 2 11.96 -10.17 0.20
C GLU A 2 12.89 -8.98 -0.14
N ALA A 3 13.70 -9.09 -1.19
CA ALA A 3 14.59 -8.00 -1.62
C ALA A 3 13.85 -6.72 -2.04
N LEU A 4 12.63 -6.86 -2.59
CA LEU A 4 11.80 -5.69 -2.93
C LEU A 4 11.29 -5.01 -1.65
N VAL A 5 10.81 -5.78 -0.68
CA VAL A 5 10.38 -5.25 0.61
C VAL A 5 11.52 -4.54 1.33
N GLU A 6 12.71 -5.15 1.37
CA GLU A 6 13.89 -4.53 1.97
C GLU A 6 14.24 -3.20 1.28
N ALA A 7 14.26 -3.17 -0.05
CA ALA A 7 14.53 -1.95 -0.82
C ALA A 7 13.47 -0.85 -0.57
N LEU A 8 12.19 -1.21 -0.48
CA LEU A 8 11.11 -0.25 -0.21
C LEU A 8 11.12 0.23 1.25
N MET A 9 11.44 -0.64 2.21
CA MET A 9 11.62 -0.25 3.61
C MET A 9 12.82 0.71 3.77
N GLN A 10 13.92 0.45 3.07
CA GLN A 10 15.06 1.36 3.01
C GLN A 10 14.64 2.71 2.39
N TRP A 11 13.89 2.69 1.28
CA TRP A 11 13.35 3.89 0.66
C TRP A 11 12.52 4.74 1.64
N ILE A 12 11.63 4.11 2.43
CA ILE A 12 10.85 4.79 3.47
C ILE A 12 11.79 5.48 4.47
N GLY A 13 12.81 4.78 4.96
CA GLY A 13 13.77 5.33 5.92
C GLY A 13 14.58 6.52 5.37
N ASP A 14 14.96 6.47 4.09
CA ASP A 14 15.77 7.52 3.46
C ASP A 14 14.96 8.78 3.09
N HIS A 15 13.64 8.65 2.94
CA HIS A 15 12.77 9.71 2.41
C HIS A 15 11.69 10.20 3.39
N SER A 16 11.75 9.75 4.64
CA SER A 16 10.83 10.16 5.71
C SER A 16 11.50 10.14 7.09
N ASP A 17 10.80 10.64 8.10
CA ASP A 17 11.25 10.55 9.50
C ASP A 17 10.84 9.22 10.17
N LEU A 18 10.29 8.26 9.42
CA LEU A 18 9.87 6.97 9.96
C LEU A 18 11.08 6.09 10.30
N LYS A 19 11.00 5.45 11.47
CA LYS A 19 12.04 4.54 11.95
C LYS A 19 11.79 3.13 11.44
N VAL A 20 12.53 2.74 10.40
CA VAL A 20 12.40 1.43 9.75
C VAL A 20 13.38 0.37 10.27
N ALA A 21 14.40 0.78 11.01
CA ALA A 21 15.45 -0.14 11.49
C ALA A 21 14.91 -1.17 12.49
N ASN A 22 15.28 -2.44 12.28
CA ASN A 22 14.89 -3.59 13.11
C ASN A 22 13.38 -3.89 13.16
N LEU A 23 12.61 -3.40 12.18
CA LEU A 23 11.23 -3.83 12.02
C LEU A 23 11.19 -5.18 11.31
N THR A 24 10.37 -6.10 11.83
CA THR A 24 10.09 -7.37 11.15
C THR A 24 9.19 -7.08 9.95
N PRO A 25 9.58 -7.48 8.72
CA PRO A 25 8.73 -7.31 7.55
C PRO A 25 7.36 -7.99 7.74
N PRO A 26 6.27 -7.42 7.19
CA PRO A 26 4.95 -8.05 7.23
C PRO A 26 4.90 -9.27 6.31
N GLU A 27 3.93 -10.15 6.55
CA GLU A 27 3.55 -11.15 5.56
C GLU A 27 2.89 -10.44 4.37
N ILE A 28 3.20 -10.89 3.15
CA ILE A 28 2.60 -10.35 1.93
C ILE A 28 1.87 -11.50 1.23
N VAL A 29 0.57 -11.34 1.08
CA VAL A 29 -0.31 -12.29 0.40
C VAL A 29 -0.80 -11.66 -0.89
N MET A 30 -0.39 -12.21 -2.02
CA MET A 30 -0.89 -11.80 -3.32
C MET A 30 -2.27 -12.43 -3.58
N MET A 31 -3.20 -11.63 -4.06
CA MET A 31 -4.59 -12.02 -4.28
C MET A 31 -5.07 -11.66 -5.68
N SER A 32 -6.02 -12.43 -6.20
CA SER A 32 -6.82 -12.01 -7.35
C SER A 32 -7.69 -10.78 -7.02
N PRO A 33 -8.18 -10.02 -8.02
CA PRO A 33 -9.11 -8.91 -7.78
C PRO A 33 -10.33 -9.29 -6.94
N GLU A 34 -10.92 -10.46 -7.19
CA GLU A 34 -12.10 -10.96 -6.48
C GLU A 34 -11.80 -11.33 -5.02
N GLU A 35 -10.64 -11.95 -4.76
CA GLU A 35 -10.21 -12.29 -3.41
C GLU A 35 -9.92 -11.03 -2.60
N LEU A 36 -9.17 -10.09 -3.19
CA LEU A 36 -8.83 -8.83 -2.52
C LEU A 36 -10.06 -7.98 -2.23
N THR A 37 -10.99 -7.89 -3.19
CA THR A 37 -12.26 -7.19 -3.00
C THR A 37 -13.05 -7.84 -1.86
N ARG A 38 -13.17 -9.18 -1.84
CA ARG A 38 -13.86 -9.88 -0.77
C ARG A 38 -13.22 -9.63 0.59
N GLU A 39 -11.89 -9.62 0.66
CA GLU A 39 -11.15 -9.35 1.89
C GLU A 39 -11.42 -7.92 2.39
N PHE A 40 -11.36 -6.93 1.50
CA PHE A 40 -11.65 -5.52 1.82
C PHE A 40 -13.07 -5.30 2.36
N TYR A 41 -14.06 -6.03 1.83
CA TYR A 41 -15.46 -5.95 2.25
C TYR A 41 -15.85 -6.97 3.34
N SER A 42 -14.90 -7.66 3.97
CA SER A 42 -15.17 -8.72 4.95
C SER A 42 -16.05 -8.26 6.13
N ASP A 43 -15.84 -7.02 6.60
CA ASP A 43 -16.63 -6.41 7.68
C ASP A 43 -17.93 -5.72 7.21
N ALA A 44 -18.11 -5.55 5.89
CA ALA A 44 -19.30 -4.96 5.30
C ALA A 44 -19.70 -5.65 3.97
N PRO A 45 -20.06 -6.95 3.99
CA PRO A 45 -20.32 -7.72 2.77
C PRO A 45 -21.45 -7.16 1.91
N ASP A 46 -22.40 -6.45 2.52
CA ASP A 46 -23.53 -5.81 1.83
C ASP A 46 -23.11 -4.65 0.90
N LEU A 47 -21.87 -4.16 1.02
CA LEU A 47 -21.32 -3.10 0.17
C LEU A 47 -20.48 -3.63 -1.00
N LEU A 48 -20.33 -4.94 -1.11
CA LEU A 48 -19.57 -5.59 -2.17
C LEU A 48 -20.24 -5.32 -3.55
N PRO A 49 -19.48 -4.94 -4.59
CA PRO A 49 -20.04 -4.62 -5.90
C PRO A 49 -20.70 -5.83 -6.57
N GLU A 50 -21.70 -5.60 -7.43
CA GLU A 50 -22.50 -6.69 -8.03
C GLU A 50 -21.67 -7.66 -8.89
N ASP A 51 -20.62 -7.17 -9.55
CA ASP A 51 -19.69 -7.98 -10.35
C ASP A 51 -18.58 -8.64 -9.54
N GLY A 52 -18.51 -8.35 -8.23
CA GLY A 52 -17.57 -8.96 -7.29
C GLY A 52 -16.19 -8.33 -7.24
N VAL A 53 -15.93 -7.25 -8.00
CA VAL A 53 -14.62 -6.60 -8.09
C VAL A 53 -14.75 -5.09 -7.88
N ASP A 54 -13.97 -4.56 -6.94
CA ASP A 54 -13.77 -3.11 -6.82
C ASP A 54 -12.38 -2.75 -7.36
N ASP A 55 -12.33 -2.24 -8.60
CA ASP A 55 -11.09 -1.84 -9.29
C ASP A 55 -10.28 -0.76 -8.56
N ARG A 56 -10.85 -0.13 -7.52
CA ARG A 56 -10.16 0.87 -6.70
C ARG A 56 -9.28 0.23 -5.62
N VAL A 57 -9.57 -1.02 -5.26
CA VAL A 57 -8.84 -1.75 -4.21
C VAL A 57 -7.63 -2.43 -4.82
N ASN A 58 -6.44 -1.91 -4.52
CA ASN A 58 -5.18 -2.46 -5.01
C ASN A 58 -4.38 -3.19 -3.91
N ALA A 59 -4.64 -2.85 -2.65
CA ALA A 59 -4.08 -3.53 -1.49
C ALA A 59 -4.85 -3.15 -0.22
N LEU A 60 -4.56 -3.84 0.88
CA LEU A 60 -4.87 -3.40 2.23
C LEU A 60 -3.84 -3.93 3.25
N TYR A 61 -3.55 -3.13 4.26
CA TYR A 61 -2.78 -3.55 5.43
C TYR A 61 -3.70 -3.93 6.60
N ALA A 62 -3.73 -5.22 6.94
CA ALA A 62 -4.46 -5.76 8.08
C ALA A 62 -3.54 -5.87 9.29
N ALA A 63 -3.54 -4.84 10.14
CA ALA A 63 -2.63 -4.75 11.29
C ALA A 63 -2.87 -5.81 12.39
N SER A 64 -4.08 -6.37 12.46
CA SER A 64 -4.47 -7.41 13.41
C SER A 64 -4.10 -8.83 12.96
N ASP A 65 -3.72 -9.00 11.69
CA ASP A 65 -3.48 -10.30 11.11
C ASP A 65 -2.01 -10.71 11.28
N GLY A 66 -1.80 -11.99 11.58
CA GLY A 66 -0.45 -12.50 11.85
C GLY A 66 0.21 -11.87 13.09
N GLN A 67 1.54 -11.93 13.15
CA GLN A 67 2.29 -11.43 14.32
C GLN A 67 2.57 -9.92 14.24
N VAL A 68 2.75 -9.38 13.04
CA VAL A 68 3.20 -8.00 12.79
C VAL A 68 2.37 -7.28 11.72
N GLY A 69 1.20 -7.82 11.39
CA GLY A 69 0.34 -7.37 10.31
C GLY A 69 0.58 -8.16 9.01
N THR A 70 -0.46 -8.20 8.18
CA THR A 70 -0.45 -8.80 6.84
C THR A 70 -0.78 -7.74 5.81
N ILE A 71 -0.05 -7.71 4.70
CA ILE A 71 -0.39 -6.94 3.52
C ILE A 71 -1.05 -7.88 2.51
N TYR A 72 -2.33 -7.64 2.22
CA TYR A 72 -3.00 -8.26 1.08
C TYR A 72 -2.83 -7.35 -0.13
N LEU A 73 -2.27 -7.87 -1.20
CA LEU A 73 -1.83 -7.08 -2.35
C LEU A 73 -2.39 -7.69 -3.64
N LEU A 74 -2.89 -6.84 -4.54
CA LEU A 74 -3.32 -7.29 -5.86
C LEU A 74 -2.14 -7.96 -6.58
N ALA A 75 -2.38 -9.13 -7.16
CA ALA A 75 -1.38 -9.87 -7.90
C ALA A 75 -0.72 -8.98 -8.98
N PRO A 76 0.62 -9.02 -9.13
CA PRO A 76 1.33 -8.10 -10.00
C PRO A 76 0.92 -8.25 -11.48
N GLU A 77 0.42 -9.41 -11.90
CA GLU A 77 -0.11 -9.63 -13.26
C GLU A 77 -1.43 -8.89 -13.51
N ALA A 78 -2.17 -8.55 -12.45
CA ALA A 78 -3.48 -7.91 -12.53
C ALA A 78 -3.40 -6.39 -12.47
N VAL A 79 -2.23 -5.80 -12.16
CA VAL A 79 -2.10 -4.35 -12.12
C VAL A 79 -2.06 -3.73 -13.54
N PRO A 80 -2.46 -2.45 -13.70
CA PRO A 80 -2.35 -1.76 -14.98
C PRO A 80 -0.95 -1.84 -15.57
N ASP A 81 -0.86 -2.01 -16.88
CA ASP A 81 0.40 -2.02 -17.64
C ASP A 81 1.39 -3.16 -17.32
N ALA A 82 1.02 -4.14 -16.47
CA ALA A 82 1.84 -5.31 -16.14
C ALA A 82 2.39 -6.05 -17.37
N LYS A 83 1.58 -6.17 -18.43
CA LYS A 83 1.94 -6.83 -19.70
C LYS A 83 3.13 -6.21 -20.45
N TYR A 84 3.58 -5.02 -20.06
CA TYR A 84 4.74 -4.35 -20.67
C TYR A 84 6.06 -4.62 -19.94
N TYR A 85 6.05 -5.44 -18.89
CA TYR A 85 7.22 -5.84 -18.13
C TYR A 85 7.46 -7.34 -18.27
N ASP A 86 8.73 -7.75 -18.36
CA ASP A 86 9.11 -9.17 -18.37
C ASP A 86 8.82 -9.83 -17.02
N ASP A 87 9.05 -9.10 -15.93
CA ASP A 87 8.60 -9.43 -14.58
C ASP A 87 7.57 -8.38 -14.12
N PRO A 88 6.28 -8.75 -13.96
CA PRO A 88 5.24 -7.85 -13.49
C PRO A 88 5.54 -7.15 -12.15
N MET A 89 6.39 -7.71 -11.29
CA MET A 89 6.82 -7.06 -10.06
C MET A 89 7.76 -5.86 -10.29
N GLU A 90 8.28 -5.69 -11.51
CA GLU A 90 9.06 -4.50 -11.89
C GLU A 90 8.19 -3.28 -12.20
N ASN A 91 6.88 -3.49 -12.33
CA ASN A 91 5.93 -2.41 -12.57
C ASN A 91 6.01 -1.36 -11.42
N PRO A 92 6.35 -0.08 -11.71
CA PRO A 92 6.46 0.97 -10.72
C PRO A 92 5.16 1.20 -9.94
N PHE A 93 4.00 1.01 -10.57
CA PHE A 93 2.71 1.13 -9.91
C PHE A 93 2.53 0.04 -8.85
N PHE A 94 2.80 -1.22 -9.19
CA PHE A 94 2.76 -2.33 -8.23
C PHE A 94 3.67 -2.07 -7.03
N ARG A 95 4.91 -1.61 -7.30
CA ARG A 95 5.87 -1.28 -6.23
C ARG A 95 5.42 -0.10 -5.38
N GLU A 96 4.74 0.89 -5.97
CA GLU A 96 4.19 2.01 -5.22
C GLU A 96 3.01 1.62 -4.34
N VAL A 97 2.12 0.74 -4.81
CA VAL A 97 1.03 0.19 -3.99
C VAL A 97 1.61 -0.60 -2.81
N LEU A 98 2.61 -1.46 -3.04
CA LEU A 98 3.29 -2.16 -1.94
C LEU A 98 3.99 -1.17 -0.99
N LEU A 99 4.65 -0.15 -1.51
CA LEU A 99 5.27 0.90 -0.70
C LEU A 99 4.25 1.61 0.20
N HIS A 100 3.05 1.89 -0.32
CA HIS A 100 1.96 2.50 0.43
C HIS A 100 1.61 1.67 1.67
N GLU A 101 1.37 0.37 1.49
CA GLU A 101 1.03 -0.52 2.61
C GLU A 101 2.20 -0.73 3.57
N LEU A 102 3.44 -0.75 3.07
CA LEU A 102 4.62 -0.80 3.94
C LEU A 102 4.75 0.45 4.81
N VAL A 103 4.31 1.62 4.35
CA VAL A 103 4.25 2.82 5.19
C VAL A 103 3.27 2.59 6.35
N HIS A 104 2.08 2.03 6.10
CA HIS A 104 1.13 1.69 7.17
C HIS A 104 1.68 0.67 8.16
N HIS A 105 2.38 -0.35 7.66
CA HIS A 105 3.09 -1.30 8.51
C HIS A 105 4.08 -0.59 9.44
N VAL A 106 4.94 0.28 8.90
CA VAL A 106 5.91 1.04 9.70
C VAL A 106 5.21 1.95 10.71
N GLN A 107 4.15 2.65 10.31
CA GLN A 107 3.38 3.51 11.20
C GLN A 107 2.78 2.74 12.38
N TRP A 108 2.29 1.52 12.13
CA TRP A 108 1.75 0.64 13.17
C TRP A 108 2.84 0.08 14.09
N GLN A 109 3.93 -0.47 13.53
CA GLN A 109 5.02 -1.05 14.31
C GLN A 109 5.75 -0.02 15.18
N THR A 110 5.81 1.23 14.72
CA THR A 110 6.37 2.36 15.48
C THR A 110 5.36 3.02 16.42
N LYS A 111 4.12 2.53 16.47
CA LYS A 111 3.01 3.06 17.29
C LYS A 111 2.65 4.51 16.96
N LEU A 112 3.00 5.00 15.78
CA LEU A 112 2.63 6.35 15.35
C LEU A 112 1.11 6.53 15.34
N ASN A 113 0.40 5.45 14.99
CA ASN A 113 -1.05 5.39 14.96
C ASN A 113 -1.73 5.62 16.33
N GLU A 114 -1.05 5.35 17.45
CA GLU A 114 -1.61 5.58 18.80
C GLU A 114 -1.85 7.07 19.09
N SER A 115 -1.25 7.97 18.29
CA SER A 115 -1.37 9.41 18.44
C SER A 115 -2.42 10.08 17.54
N TRP A 116 -3.00 9.34 16.58
CA TRP A 116 -3.92 9.90 15.60
C TRP A 116 -5.34 10.04 16.16
N ALA A 117 -6.09 11.05 15.70
CA ALA A 117 -7.51 11.17 16.02
C ALA A 117 -8.36 10.13 15.28
N CYS A 118 -7.91 9.68 14.11
CA CYS A 118 -8.51 8.59 13.35
C CYS A 118 -7.47 7.83 12.51
N PRO A 119 -7.77 6.58 12.07
CA PRO A 119 -6.83 5.78 11.27
C PRO A 119 -6.38 6.45 9.97
N ARG A 120 -7.26 7.26 9.35
CA ARG A 120 -7.00 7.93 8.06
C ARG A 120 -5.84 8.91 8.10
N GLU A 121 -5.43 9.43 9.25
CA GLU A 121 -4.29 10.37 9.31
C GLU A 121 -2.99 9.78 8.72
N GLY A 122 -2.82 8.45 8.78
CA GLY A 122 -1.67 7.75 8.20
C GLY A 122 -1.57 7.84 6.67
N GLU A 123 -2.69 7.98 5.98
CA GLU A 123 -2.81 8.00 4.50
C GLU A 123 -1.94 9.08 3.87
N LYS A 124 -1.90 10.27 4.49
CA LYS A 124 -1.20 11.42 3.92
C LYS A 124 0.27 11.11 3.65
N GLN A 125 0.94 10.46 4.60
CA GLN A 125 2.34 10.13 4.47
C GLN A 125 2.56 9.02 3.43
N ALA A 126 1.70 8.00 3.42
CA ALA A 126 1.76 6.91 2.45
C ALA A 126 1.62 7.43 1.01
N TYR A 127 0.61 8.26 0.74
CA TYR A 127 0.44 8.91 -0.57
C TYR A 127 1.64 9.77 -0.95
N ILE A 128 2.14 10.63 -0.05
CA ILE A 128 3.27 11.52 -0.37
C ILE A 128 4.54 10.72 -0.71
N LEU A 129 4.83 9.66 0.05
CA LEU A 129 6.00 8.81 -0.21
C LEU A 129 5.86 8.02 -1.51
N GLY A 130 4.68 7.50 -1.82
CA GLY A 130 4.41 6.84 -3.10
C GLY A 130 4.62 7.76 -4.30
N GLY A 131 4.17 9.01 -4.23
CA GLY A 131 4.41 10.01 -5.28
C GLY A 131 5.89 10.35 -5.48
N ARG A 132 6.62 10.50 -4.38
CA ARG A 132 8.09 10.73 -4.44
C ARG A 132 8.81 9.54 -5.07
N TYR A 133 8.40 8.32 -4.74
CA TYR A 133 8.94 7.10 -5.33
C TYR A 133 8.71 7.07 -6.84
N LEU A 134 7.47 7.23 -7.30
CA LEU A 134 7.14 7.24 -8.73
C LEU A 134 7.92 8.30 -9.49
N HIS A 135 8.04 9.51 -8.92
CA HIS A 135 8.86 10.57 -9.50
C HIS A 135 10.35 10.17 -9.63
N ALA A 136 10.93 9.58 -8.58
CA ALA A 136 12.33 9.21 -8.55
C ALA A 136 12.69 8.10 -9.55
N VAL A 137 11.77 7.18 -9.81
CA VAL A 137 11.95 6.11 -10.82
C VAL A 137 11.50 6.52 -12.22
N GLY A 138 11.07 7.77 -12.41
CA GLY A 138 10.63 8.30 -13.71
C GLY A 138 9.30 7.73 -14.21
N ALA A 139 8.45 7.21 -13.32
CA ALA A 139 7.14 6.67 -13.64
C ALA A 139 6.06 7.77 -13.66
N THR A 140 5.00 7.53 -14.42
CA THR A 140 3.81 8.40 -14.39
C THR A 140 3.02 8.14 -13.12
N ASP A 141 2.64 9.21 -12.43
CA ASP A 141 1.78 9.12 -11.25
C ASP A 141 0.31 8.96 -11.67
N PRO A 142 -0.38 7.86 -11.31
CA PRO A 142 -1.78 7.64 -11.68
C PRO A 142 -2.74 8.58 -10.92
N LEU A 143 -2.28 9.26 -9.85
CA LEU A 143 -3.08 10.18 -9.08
C LEU A 143 -2.75 11.64 -9.45
N PRO A 144 -3.50 12.25 -10.38
CA PRO A 144 -3.30 13.65 -10.71
C PRO A 144 -3.54 14.51 -9.47
N ASN A 145 -2.60 15.41 -9.16
CA ASN A 145 -2.63 16.25 -7.95
C ASN A 145 -2.60 15.43 -6.64
N ARG A 146 -1.63 14.52 -6.52
CA ARG A 146 -1.42 13.68 -5.33
C ARG A 146 -1.46 14.41 -3.99
N MET A 147 -1.00 15.66 -3.89
CA MET A 147 -1.09 16.44 -2.66
C MET A 147 -2.54 16.71 -2.22
N PHE A 148 -3.44 16.95 -3.17
CA PHE A 148 -4.86 17.10 -2.90
C PHE A 148 -5.45 15.78 -2.39
N TRP A 149 -5.19 14.66 -3.07
CA TRP A 149 -5.69 13.35 -2.67
C TRP A 149 -5.14 12.90 -1.31
N ALA A 150 -3.83 13.08 -1.08
CA ALA A 150 -3.21 12.80 0.21
C ALA A 150 -3.87 13.57 1.36
N HIS A 151 -4.29 14.81 1.12
CA HIS A 151 -5.03 15.58 2.10
C HIS A 151 -6.45 15.02 2.28
N MET A 152 -7.20 14.84 1.19
CA MET A 152 -8.59 14.37 1.24
C MET A 152 -8.74 13.00 1.91
N TYR A 153 -7.85 12.05 1.59
CA TYR A 153 -7.88 10.72 2.19
C TYR A 153 -7.46 10.71 3.66
N SER A 154 -6.72 11.74 4.11
CA SER A 154 -6.34 11.90 5.51
C SER A 154 -7.37 12.56 6.41
N LEU A 155 -8.50 13.00 5.85
CA LEU A 155 -9.56 13.62 6.63
C LEU A 155 -10.35 12.56 7.42
N CYS A 156 -10.41 12.80 8.74
CA CYS A 156 -11.50 12.33 9.59
C CYS A 156 -12.76 13.17 9.30
#